data_AF-A0A7S2Q596-F1
#
_entry.id   AF-A0A7S2Q596-F1
#
_cell.length_a   1.000
_cell.length_b   1.000
_cell.length_c   1.000
_cell.angle_alpha   90.00
_cell.angle_beta   90.00
_cell.angle_gamma   90.00
#
_symmetry.space_group_name_H-M   'P 1'
#
loop_
_entity.id
_entity.type
_entity.pdbx_description
1 polymer ?
#
loop_
_entity_poly.entity_id
_entity_poly.type
_entity_poly.pdbx_seq_one_letter_code
_entity_poly.pdbx_strand_id
1 'polypeptide(L)'
;TAGPGEVRLDDEVRFEAVDAPGHMIAVMDGRVVVQRVPPEASAWYFHFWGGRPAPPRVGLRGRLAAGLTDVEWFGRGPHESYIDRCESARVGRFQGAILDQTFPYVRPQENGNKMDTRWMALTGAAASGGPVALVVAAAPSATSGGLAMQAHRYDVDDFDGTEGKGGPGILRHAGELVPMAETDLCVDAAQTGVGGIDSWGSKPLPQHMLSGDKHFDMELAL
;
A
#
# COMPACT_ATOMS: atom_id res chain seq x y z
N THR A 1 -15.80 -11.05 13.83
CA THR A 1 -16.69 -11.50 12.74
C THR A 1 -16.20 -10.80 11.50
N ALA A 2 -15.74 -11.53 10.47
CA ALA A 2 -15.02 -10.95 9.33
C ALA A 2 -15.86 -9.91 8.55
N GLY A 3 -15.24 -8.78 8.20
CA GLY A 3 -15.88 -7.62 7.58
C GLY A 3 -16.01 -7.75 6.04
N PRO A 4 -16.90 -6.98 5.40
CA PRO A 4 -17.05 -7.00 3.95
C PRO A 4 -15.79 -6.47 3.24
N GLY A 5 -15.07 -7.33 2.51
CA GLY A 5 -13.88 -6.98 1.72
C GLY A 5 -12.62 -7.80 2.01
N GLU A 6 -12.63 -8.66 3.02
CA GLU A 6 -11.54 -9.62 3.27
C GLU A 6 -11.60 -10.81 2.30
N VAL A 7 -10.46 -11.14 1.69
CA VAL A 7 -10.21 -12.43 1.02
C VAL A 7 -10.00 -13.48 2.11
N ARG A 8 -10.73 -14.61 2.05
CA ARG A 8 -10.67 -15.67 3.06
C ARG A 8 -9.67 -16.76 2.69
N LEU A 9 -9.23 -17.53 3.70
CA LEU A 9 -8.36 -18.70 3.58
C LEU A 9 -8.91 -19.78 2.61
N ASP A 10 -10.22 -19.72 2.29
CA ASP A 10 -10.95 -20.73 1.51
C ASP A 10 -11.49 -20.19 0.17
N ASP A 11 -11.14 -18.98 -0.23
CA ASP A 11 -11.55 -18.42 -1.52
C ASP A 11 -10.65 -18.95 -2.66
N GLU A 12 -11.23 -19.54 -3.70
CA GLU A 12 -10.48 -20.02 -4.87
C GLU A 12 -10.08 -18.82 -5.75
N VAL A 13 -8.85 -18.33 -5.54
CA VAL A 13 -8.23 -17.31 -6.40
C VAL A 13 -7.50 -18.02 -7.54
N ARG A 14 -8.03 -17.93 -8.77
CA ARG A 14 -7.34 -18.45 -9.96
C ARG A 14 -6.49 -17.36 -10.61
N PHE A 15 -5.19 -17.62 -10.63
CA PHE A 15 -4.22 -16.85 -11.39
C PHE A 15 -4.00 -17.56 -12.73
N GLU A 16 -4.44 -16.96 -13.84
CA GLU A 16 -4.17 -17.49 -15.17
C GLU A 16 -2.85 -16.93 -15.68
N ALA A 17 -1.85 -17.79 -15.81
CA ALA A 17 -0.60 -17.46 -16.49
C ALA A 17 -0.88 -17.36 -18.00
N VAL A 18 -0.68 -16.18 -18.58
CA VAL A 18 -0.67 -16.01 -20.02
C VAL A 18 0.74 -16.31 -20.51
N ASP A 19 0.95 -17.55 -20.93
CA ASP A 19 2.05 -18.08 -21.76
C ASP A 19 3.42 -17.37 -21.71
N ALA A 20 4.21 -17.64 -20.66
CA ALA A 20 5.64 -17.99 -20.66
C ALA A 20 6.31 -17.66 -19.30
N PRO A 21 7.27 -18.46 -18.80
CA PRO A 21 7.72 -18.42 -17.40
C PRO A 21 8.65 -17.24 -17.09
N GLY A 22 8.59 -16.67 -15.88
CA GLY A 22 9.50 -15.57 -15.53
C GLY A 22 9.59 -15.08 -14.09
N HIS A 23 8.50 -14.63 -13.46
CA HIS A 23 8.46 -14.27 -12.03
C HIS A 23 7.06 -14.53 -11.47
N MET A 24 6.95 -15.03 -10.23
CA MET A 24 5.69 -15.08 -9.49
C MET A 24 5.83 -14.30 -8.19
N ILE A 25 4.89 -13.41 -7.94
CA ILE A 25 4.65 -12.86 -6.61
C ILE A 25 3.71 -13.84 -5.91
N ALA A 26 4.24 -14.58 -4.95
CA ALA A 26 3.41 -15.38 -4.05
C ALA A 26 3.22 -14.60 -2.75
N VAL A 27 1.95 -14.33 -2.41
CA VAL A 27 1.57 -13.92 -1.07
C VAL A 27 1.22 -15.19 -0.31
N MET A 28 2.10 -15.59 0.61
CA MET A 28 1.85 -16.70 1.54
C MET A 28 1.95 -16.14 2.95
N ASP A 29 0.88 -16.29 3.74
CA ASP A 29 0.83 -15.87 5.15
C ASP A 29 1.27 -14.41 5.38
N GLY A 30 0.84 -13.49 4.50
CA GLY A 30 1.17 -12.06 4.58
C GLY A 30 2.60 -11.70 4.18
N ARG A 31 3.42 -12.67 3.73
CA ARG A 31 4.80 -12.45 3.28
C ARG A 31 4.85 -12.43 1.75
N VAL A 32 5.52 -11.42 1.20
CA VAL A 32 5.82 -11.35 -0.23
C VAL A 32 7.18 -11.98 -0.47
N VAL A 33 7.18 -13.09 -1.22
CA VAL A 33 8.41 -13.73 -1.69
C VAL A 33 8.62 -13.35 -3.15
N VAL A 34 9.72 -12.64 -3.43
CA VAL A 34 10.15 -12.32 -4.79
C VAL A 34 11.33 -13.21 -5.16
N GLN A 35 11.17 -14.02 -6.22
CA GLN A 35 12.26 -14.79 -6.83
C GLN A 35 12.63 -14.20 -8.20
N ARG A 36 13.94 -13.99 -8.45
CA ARG A 36 14.60 -13.39 -9.64
C ARG A 36 14.28 -14.16 -10.96
N VAL A 37 14.19 -13.64 -12.21
CA VAL A 37 14.96 -12.68 -13.07
C VAL A 37 14.16 -12.36 -14.38
N PRO A 38 14.57 -11.45 -15.33
CA PRO A 38 14.28 -10.02 -15.63
C PRO A 38 13.10 -9.77 -16.66
N PRO A 39 12.98 -8.59 -17.33
CA PRO A 39 11.93 -7.59 -17.18
C PRO A 39 10.75 -7.73 -18.18
N GLU A 40 9.57 -8.06 -17.71
CA GLU A 40 8.32 -7.80 -18.44
C GLU A 40 7.26 -7.48 -17.37
N ALA A 41 6.53 -6.38 -17.55
CA ALA A 41 5.60 -5.86 -16.56
C ALA A 41 4.49 -6.88 -16.23
N SER A 42 4.16 -7.02 -14.95
CA SER A 42 3.07 -7.88 -14.49
C SER A 42 1.80 -7.04 -14.37
N ALA A 43 0.79 -7.31 -15.21
CA ALA A 43 -0.51 -6.65 -15.17
C ALA A 43 -1.49 -7.43 -14.27
N TRP A 44 -2.21 -6.71 -13.41
CA TRP A 44 -3.17 -7.24 -12.45
C TRP A 44 -4.52 -6.52 -12.62
N TYR A 45 -5.59 -7.32 -12.69
CA TYR A 45 -6.96 -6.83 -12.89
C TYR A 45 -7.81 -7.13 -11.66
N PHE A 46 -8.48 -6.12 -11.11
CA PHE A 46 -9.43 -6.28 -10.01
C PHE A 46 -10.85 -6.03 -10.50
N HIS A 47 -11.68 -7.08 -10.49
CA HIS A 47 -13.10 -6.99 -10.84
C HIS A 47 -13.96 -7.03 -9.58
N PHE A 48 -14.67 -5.94 -9.33
CA PHE A 48 -15.67 -5.87 -8.27
C PHE A 48 -17.06 -6.11 -8.89
N TRP A 49 -17.79 -7.11 -8.37
CA TRP A 49 -19.15 -7.41 -8.80
C TRP A 49 -20.16 -6.61 -7.97
N GLY A 50 -21.11 -5.97 -8.65
CA GLY A 50 -22.06 -5.00 -8.09
C GLY A 50 -22.90 -5.54 -6.92
N GLY A 51 -23.22 -4.64 -5.98
CA GLY A 51 -24.07 -4.90 -4.81
C GLY A 51 -23.36 -4.84 -3.44
N ARG A 52 -22.03 -4.59 -3.40
CA ARG A 52 -21.26 -4.43 -2.16
C ARG A 52 -20.76 -2.98 -2.00
N PRO A 53 -20.56 -2.48 -0.76
CA PRO A 53 -19.90 -1.20 -0.55
C PRO A 53 -18.54 -1.16 -1.26
N ALA A 54 -18.20 -0.02 -1.86
CA ALA A 54 -16.89 0.15 -2.49
C ALA A 54 -15.77 -0.07 -1.44
N PRO A 55 -14.67 -0.73 -1.84
CA PRO A 55 -13.56 -0.97 -0.91
C PRO A 55 -12.87 0.34 -0.52
N PRO A 56 -12.18 0.40 0.64
CA PRO A 56 -11.40 1.56 1.03
C PRO A 56 -10.13 1.75 0.16
N ARG A 57 -9.59 0.65 -0.38
CA ARG A 57 -8.42 0.63 -1.27
C ARG A 57 -8.49 -0.54 -2.25
N VAL A 58 -7.78 -0.42 -3.38
CA VAL A 58 -7.57 -1.46 -4.38
C VAL A 58 -6.08 -1.49 -4.71
N GLY A 59 -5.39 -2.56 -4.33
CA GLY A 59 -3.94 -2.63 -4.39
C GLY A 59 -3.36 -3.95 -3.86
N LEU A 60 -2.04 -3.98 -3.75
CA LEU A 60 -1.26 -5.05 -3.15
C LEU A 60 -0.63 -4.57 -1.84
N ARG A 61 -0.68 -5.42 -0.81
CA ARG A 61 0.04 -5.24 0.45
C ARG A 61 0.93 -6.46 0.69
N GLY A 62 2.12 -6.24 1.20
CA GLY A 62 3.03 -7.33 1.53
C GLY A 62 4.08 -6.98 2.57
N ARG A 63 4.38 -7.95 3.44
CA ARG A 63 5.54 -7.90 4.33
C ARG A 63 6.79 -8.39 3.60
N LEU A 64 7.75 -7.51 3.44
CA LEU A 64 9.07 -7.78 2.86
C LEU A 64 10.05 -8.26 3.92
N ALA A 65 11.04 -9.04 3.49
CA ALA A 65 12.09 -9.52 4.36
C ALA A 65 12.86 -8.36 5.03
N ALA A 66 13.41 -8.63 6.21
CA ALA A 66 14.18 -7.66 6.96
C ALA A 66 15.40 -7.12 6.18
N GLY A 67 15.76 -5.87 6.47
CA GLY A 67 16.98 -5.24 5.96
C GLY A 67 16.75 -4.05 5.04
N LEU A 68 15.51 -3.80 4.60
CA LEU A 68 15.15 -2.56 3.92
C LEU A 68 14.90 -1.46 4.96
N THR A 69 15.62 -0.35 4.85
CA THR A 69 15.64 0.72 5.87
C THR A 69 15.34 2.09 5.29
N ASP A 70 15.62 2.28 4.01
CA ASP A 70 15.55 3.56 3.33
C ASP A 70 14.62 3.46 2.12
N VAL A 71 13.93 4.55 1.84
CA VAL A 71 13.02 4.68 0.70
C VAL A 71 13.37 5.91 -0.11
N GLU A 72 13.36 5.75 -1.42
CA GLU A 72 13.40 6.82 -2.40
C GLU A 72 12.18 6.67 -3.32
N TRP A 73 11.54 7.77 -3.71
CA TRP A 73 10.41 7.71 -4.64
C TRP A 73 10.37 8.92 -5.56
N PHE A 74 9.76 8.72 -6.73
CA PHE A 74 9.38 9.79 -7.66
C PHE A 74 7.87 9.86 -7.77
N GLY A 75 7.30 10.89 -7.15
CA GLY A 75 5.86 11.06 -7.00
C GLY A 75 5.56 12.31 -6.18
N ARG A 76 4.39 12.36 -5.54
CA ARG A 76 4.08 13.48 -4.62
C ARG A 76 4.83 13.35 -3.29
N GLY A 77 5.29 14.48 -2.78
CA GLY A 77 5.99 14.58 -1.50
C GLY A 77 6.42 16.00 -1.13
N PRO A 78 7.26 16.15 -0.08
CA PRO A 78 7.87 15.09 0.72
C PRO A 78 6.93 14.46 1.76
N HIS A 79 5.90 15.19 2.20
CA HIS A 79 4.90 14.73 3.18
C HIS A 79 3.86 13.78 2.57
N GLU A 80 3.07 13.13 3.43
CA GLU A 80 1.98 12.26 3.00
C GLU A 80 0.91 13.01 2.19
N SER A 81 0.26 12.30 1.28
CA SER A 81 -0.72 12.83 0.34
C SER A 81 -1.81 11.81 0.05
N TYR A 82 -3.04 12.28 -0.10
CA TYR A 82 -4.23 11.47 -0.40
C TYR A 82 -5.02 12.12 -1.53
N ILE A 83 -5.93 11.38 -2.18
CA ILE A 83 -6.63 11.86 -3.39
C ILE A 83 -7.44 13.16 -3.18
N ASP A 84 -7.88 13.43 -1.95
CA ASP A 84 -8.57 14.67 -1.53
C ASP A 84 -7.66 15.62 -0.73
N ARG A 85 -6.38 15.28 -0.56
CA ARG A 85 -5.39 16.05 0.20
C ARG A 85 -3.97 15.88 -0.37
N CYS A 86 -3.76 16.26 -1.63
CA CYS A 86 -2.47 16.11 -2.33
C CYS A 86 -1.92 17.39 -2.98
N GLU A 87 -2.69 18.47 -3.10
CA GLU A 87 -2.29 19.66 -3.86
C GLU A 87 -1.06 20.39 -3.29
N SER A 88 -0.83 20.28 -1.98
CA SER A 88 0.38 20.84 -1.34
C SER A 88 1.63 19.98 -1.57
N ALA A 89 1.47 18.72 -1.97
CA ALA A 89 2.55 17.78 -2.21
C ALA A 89 3.01 17.90 -3.67
N ARG A 90 4.25 18.34 -3.86
CA ARG A 90 4.83 18.55 -5.20
C ARG A 90 5.25 17.22 -5.80
N VAL A 91 5.17 17.11 -7.11
CA VAL A 91 5.78 15.98 -7.83
C VAL A 91 7.29 16.19 -7.89
N GLY A 92 8.06 15.23 -7.40
CA GLY A 92 9.52 15.33 -7.30
C GLY A 92 10.15 14.02 -6.85
N ARG A 93 11.48 14.00 -6.80
CA ARG A 93 12.27 12.88 -6.25
C ARG A 93 12.56 13.17 -4.79
N PHE A 94 12.17 12.27 -3.91
CA PHE A 94 12.32 12.40 -2.46
C PHE A 94 12.93 11.13 -1.89
N GLN A 95 13.59 11.24 -0.74
CA GLN A 95 14.21 10.11 -0.07
C GLN A 95 14.22 10.32 1.45
N GLY A 96 14.28 9.23 2.20
CA GLY A 96 14.41 9.24 3.66
C GLY A 96 14.38 7.84 4.26
N ALA A 97 14.54 7.75 5.58
CA ALA A 97 14.34 6.49 6.28
C ALA A 97 12.86 6.09 6.22
N ILE A 98 12.58 4.78 6.09
CA ILE A 98 11.20 4.25 6.07
C ILE A 98 10.49 4.55 7.40
N LEU A 99 11.22 4.55 8.52
CA LEU A 99 10.66 4.92 9.83
C LEU A 99 10.09 6.34 9.83
N ASP A 100 10.78 7.28 9.17
CA ASP A 100 10.35 8.69 9.09
C ASP A 100 9.15 8.89 8.14
N GLN A 101 8.75 7.86 7.39
CA GLN A 101 7.57 7.91 6.53
C GLN A 101 6.29 7.50 7.27
N THR A 102 6.41 7.04 8.51
CA THR A 102 5.26 6.81 9.40
C THR A 102 4.97 8.06 10.20
N PHE A 103 3.78 8.62 10.06
CA PHE A 103 3.38 9.84 10.79
C PHE A 103 2.78 9.46 12.15
N PRO A 104 3.36 9.92 13.27
CA PRO A 104 2.95 9.52 14.62
C PRO A 104 1.69 10.28 15.07
N TYR A 105 0.57 10.04 14.38
CA TYR A 105 -0.75 10.49 14.83
C TYR A 105 -1.03 9.97 16.24
N VAL A 106 -1.56 10.81 17.13
CA VAL A 106 -1.74 10.48 18.55
C VAL A 106 -2.35 9.09 18.72
N ARG A 107 -3.45 8.80 18.00
CA ARG A 107 -3.92 7.43 17.80
C ARG A 107 -3.35 6.92 16.46
N PRO A 108 -2.67 5.75 16.44
CA PRO A 108 -2.28 5.08 15.21
C PRO A 108 -3.48 4.90 14.27
N GLN A 109 -3.25 5.23 13.00
CA GLN A 109 -4.21 5.25 11.90
C GLN A 109 -3.43 5.11 10.59
N GLU A 110 -4.11 4.74 9.50
CA GLU A 110 -3.61 4.83 8.12
C GLU A 110 -2.90 6.17 7.88
N ASN A 111 -1.66 6.13 7.39
CA ASN A 111 -0.80 7.30 7.20
C ASN A 111 0.28 7.06 6.13
N GLY A 112 1.07 8.08 5.81
CA GLY A 112 2.32 7.93 5.05
C GLY A 112 2.17 7.78 3.54
N ASN A 113 0.95 7.85 3.01
CA ASN A 113 0.68 7.62 1.58
C ASN A 113 1.39 8.62 0.65
N LYS A 114 1.92 8.11 -0.48
CA LYS A 114 2.57 8.90 -1.53
C LYS A 114 1.78 8.72 -2.83
N MET A 115 0.96 9.72 -3.17
CA MET A 115 0.14 9.74 -4.39
C MET A 115 0.98 9.98 -5.65
N ASP A 116 0.43 9.59 -6.81
CA ASP A 116 1.04 9.76 -8.14
C ASP A 116 2.50 9.28 -8.19
N THR A 117 2.81 8.22 -7.44
CA THR A 117 4.13 7.61 -7.39
C THR A 117 4.36 6.80 -8.64
N ARG A 118 5.36 7.23 -9.42
CA ARG A 118 5.78 6.58 -10.67
C ARG A 118 6.75 5.44 -10.39
N TRP A 119 7.60 5.62 -9.39
CA TRP A 119 8.42 4.54 -8.85
C TRP A 119 8.78 4.79 -7.39
N MET A 120 9.01 3.71 -6.66
CA MET A 120 9.53 3.66 -5.30
C MET A 120 10.65 2.63 -5.23
N ALA A 121 11.78 2.99 -4.66
CA ALA A 121 12.91 2.13 -4.39
C ALA A 121 13.09 2.00 -2.88
N LEU A 122 13.05 0.77 -2.38
CA LEU A 122 13.41 0.42 -1.02
C LEU A 122 14.82 -0.14 -1.02
N THR A 123 15.68 0.34 -0.12
CA THR A 123 17.08 -0.08 -0.05
C THR A 123 17.52 -0.35 1.37
N GLY A 124 18.59 -1.11 1.52
CA GLY A 124 19.26 -1.34 2.80
C GLY A 124 20.29 -2.46 2.71
N ALA A 125 20.41 -3.26 3.77
CA ALA A 125 21.40 -4.33 3.86
C ALA A 125 20.78 -5.64 4.37
N ALA A 126 21.11 -6.75 3.70
CA ALA A 126 20.76 -8.10 4.16
C ALA A 126 21.46 -8.42 5.49
N ALA A 127 20.96 -9.42 6.21
CA ALA A 127 21.61 -9.95 7.41
C ALA A 127 23.07 -10.41 7.18
N SER A 128 23.43 -10.78 5.95
CA SER A 128 24.79 -11.12 5.55
C SER A 128 25.71 -9.90 5.30
N GLY A 129 25.18 -8.68 5.42
CA GLY A 129 25.91 -7.42 5.23
C GLY A 129 25.97 -6.91 3.78
N GLY A 130 25.45 -7.66 2.80
CA GLY A 130 25.37 -7.21 1.41
C GLY A 130 24.21 -6.24 1.15
N PRO A 131 24.31 -5.32 0.17
CA PRO A 131 23.21 -4.41 -0.15
C PRO A 131 22.00 -5.17 -0.72
N VAL A 132 20.80 -4.70 -0.36
CA VAL A 132 19.52 -5.18 -0.91
C VAL A 132 18.71 -4.00 -1.42
N ALA A 133 17.96 -4.24 -2.50
CA ALA A 133 17.05 -3.26 -3.06
C ALA A 133 15.82 -3.94 -3.67
N LEU A 134 14.69 -3.26 -3.59
CA LEU A 134 13.47 -3.55 -4.34
C LEU A 134 13.03 -2.25 -5.01
N VAL A 135 12.74 -2.30 -6.31
CA VAL A 135 12.17 -1.17 -7.03
C VAL A 135 10.80 -1.57 -7.52
N VAL A 136 9.80 -0.71 -7.28
CA VAL A 136 8.46 -0.86 -7.84
C VAL A 136 8.21 0.35 -8.72
N ALA A 137 7.87 0.12 -9.98
CA ALA A 137 7.49 1.17 -10.91
C ALA A 137 6.07 0.94 -11.42
N ALA A 138 5.30 2.03 -11.50
CA ALA A 138 4.03 2.07 -12.18
C ALA A 138 4.27 1.99 -13.70
N ALA A 139 3.63 1.05 -14.37
CA ALA A 139 3.64 1.04 -15.83
C ALA A 139 2.83 2.22 -16.38
N PRO A 140 3.14 2.71 -17.60
CA PRO A 140 2.37 3.76 -18.23
C PRO A 140 0.92 3.32 -18.44
N SER A 141 -0.02 3.99 -17.77
CA SER A 141 -1.46 3.78 -17.99
C SER A 141 -2.09 5.03 -18.59
N ALA A 142 -3.05 4.84 -19.49
CA ALA A 142 -3.86 5.92 -20.03
C ALA A 142 -4.80 6.54 -18.97
N THR A 143 -5.01 5.86 -17.83
CA THR A 143 -6.04 6.20 -16.84
C THR A 143 -5.48 6.61 -15.47
N SER A 144 -4.17 6.46 -15.21
CA SER A 144 -3.54 6.86 -13.95
C SER A 144 -2.22 7.63 -14.14
N GLY A 145 -2.00 8.67 -13.34
CA GLY A 145 -0.77 9.47 -13.34
C GLY A 145 0.39 8.84 -12.54
N GLY A 146 0.14 7.67 -11.94
CA GLY A 146 1.01 6.93 -11.03
C GLY A 146 0.16 6.07 -10.09
N LEU A 147 0.82 5.43 -9.12
CA LEU A 147 0.19 4.61 -8.07
C LEU A 147 0.26 5.35 -6.73
N ALA A 148 -0.55 4.92 -5.76
CA ALA A 148 -0.36 5.29 -4.37
C ALA A 148 0.55 4.25 -3.71
N MET A 149 1.59 4.68 -3.00
CA MET A 149 2.55 3.76 -2.37
C MET A 149 2.89 4.18 -0.95
N GLN A 150 3.09 3.20 -0.07
CA GLN A 150 3.43 3.36 1.34
C GLN A 150 4.47 2.32 1.74
N ALA A 151 5.38 2.69 2.63
CA ALA A 151 6.31 1.76 3.25
C ALA A 151 6.39 2.05 4.74
N HIS A 152 6.26 1.01 5.57
CA HIS A 152 6.31 1.11 7.02
C HIS A 152 7.25 0.06 7.61
N ARG A 153 8.00 0.45 8.64
CA ARG A 153 8.72 -0.47 9.53
C ARG A 153 8.01 -0.63 10.86
N TYR A 154 6.68 -0.62 10.79
CA TYR A 154 5.74 -0.97 11.84
C TYR A 154 4.77 -1.97 11.23
N ASP A 155 4.14 -2.81 12.05
CA ASP A 155 3.05 -3.65 11.57
C ASP A 155 1.88 -2.73 11.19
N VAL A 156 1.46 -2.70 9.92
CA VAL A 156 0.36 -1.80 9.55
C VAL A 156 -0.98 -2.28 10.13
N ASP A 157 -1.07 -3.51 10.63
CA ASP A 157 -2.23 -3.96 11.42
C ASP A 157 -2.30 -3.25 12.78
N ASP A 158 -1.17 -2.75 13.31
CA ASP A 158 -1.14 -1.93 14.53
C ASP A 158 -1.72 -0.52 14.32
N PHE A 159 -1.94 -0.11 13.06
CA PHE A 159 -2.64 1.15 12.75
C PHE A 159 -4.14 1.00 12.81
N ASP A 160 -4.65 -0.23 12.81
CA ASP A 160 -6.08 -0.51 12.85
C ASP A 160 -6.59 -0.65 14.29
N GLY A 161 -7.73 -0.03 14.55
CA GLY A 161 -8.54 -0.36 15.71
C GLY A 161 -9.38 -1.58 15.38
N THR A 162 -8.97 -2.77 15.81
CA THR A 162 -9.78 -3.99 15.66
C THR A 162 -11.19 -3.84 16.27
N GLU A 163 -12.14 -4.70 15.86
CA GLU A 163 -13.57 -4.59 16.20
C GLU A 163 -13.80 -4.34 17.71
N GLY A 164 -14.33 -3.16 18.02
CA GLY A 164 -14.64 -2.71 19.38
C GLY A 164 -13.65 -1.65 19.85
N LYS A 165 -14.07 -0.38 19.87
CA LYS A 165 -13.28 0.79 20.31
C LYS A 165 -12.80 0.67 21.77
N GLY A 166 -11.80 -0.17 22.02
CA GLY A 166 -11.21 -0.44 23.33
C GLY A 166 -10.89 -1.91 23.65
N GLY A 167 -10.98 -2.84 22.70
CA GLY A 167 -10.56 -4.24 22.90
C GLY A 167 -9.05 -4.41 23.16
N PRO A 168 -8.63 -5.55 23.74
CA PRO A 168 -7.22 -5.87 23.93
C PRO A 168 -6.50 -5.93 22.56
N GLY A 169 -5.29 -5.35 22.49
CA GLY A 169 -4.47 -5.30 21.27
C GLY A 169 -4.57 -4.00 20.45
N ILE A 170 -5.46 -3.07 20.80
CA ILE A 170 -5.56 -1.77 20.13
C ILE A 170 -4.55 -0.79 20.70
N LEU A 171 -3.64 -0.29 19.86
CA LEU A 171 -2.74 0.80 20.21
C LEU A 171 -3.51 2.13 20.25
N ARG A 172 -3.40 2.85 21.36
CA ARG A 172 -4.10 4.14 21.55
C ARG A 172 -3.18 5.33 21.36
N HIS A 173 -1.89 5.09 21.49
CA HIS A 173 -0.84 6.08 21.45
C HIS A 173 0.25 5.66 20.47
N ALA A 174 0.68 6.58 19.59
CA ALA A 174 1.80 6.32 18.67
C ALA A 174 3.07 5.82 19.37
N GLY A 175 3.30 6.20 20.63
CA GLY A 175 4.43 5.71 21.42
C GLY A 175 4.38 4.22 21.78
N GLU A 176 3.25 3.55 21.55
CA GLU A 176 3.10 2.10 21.73
C GLU A 176 3.56 1.30 20.50
N LEU A 177 3.75 1.97 19.35
CA LEU A 177 4.21 1.33 18.12
C LEU A 177 5.64 0.82 18.27
N VAL A 178 5.84 -0.46 17.97
CA VAL A 178 7.15 -1.12 18.04
C VAL A 178 7.72 -1.25 16.62
N PRO A 179 8.89 -0.64 16.33
CA PRO A 179 9.54 -0.84 15.04
C PRO A 179 9.89 -2.31 14.78
N MET A 180 9.73 -2.75 13.54
CA MET A 180 10.09 -4.11 13.09
C MET A 180 11.31 -4.12 12.15
N ALA A 181 11.91 -5.29 11.99
CA ALA A 181 13.07 -5.48 11.11
C ALA A 181 12.64 -5.54 9.64
N GLU A 182 11.45 -6.08 9.41
CA GLU A 182 10.72 -6.18 8.15
C GLU A 182 10.23 -4.81 7.65
N THR A 183 9.70 -4.79 6.43
CA THR A 183 9.03 -3.62 5.85
C THR A 183 7.70 -4.04 5.27
N ASP A 184 6.61 -3.43 5.73
CA ASP A 184 5.32 -3.53 5.07
C ASP A 184 5.28 -2.52 3.92
N LEU A 185 4.99 -3.01 2.72
CA LEU A 185 4.85 -2.23 1.50
C LEU A 185 3.40 -2.33 1.01
N CYS A 186 2.79 -1.18 0.74
CA CYS A 186 1.52 -1.10 0.05
C CYS A 186 1.68 -0.40 -1.29
N VAL A 187 1.06 -0.95 -2.33
CA VAL A 187 1.06 -0.44 -3.70
C VAL A 187 -0.37 -0.48 -4.23
N ASP A 188 -1.01 0.68 -4.31
CA ASP A 188 -2.43 0.80 -4.68
C ASP A 188 -2.63 1.45 -6.03
N ALA A 189 -3.57 0.87 -6.78
CA ALA A 189 -4.18 1.48 -7.94
C ALA A 189 -5.09 2.65 -7.53
N ALA A 190 -5.78 2.49 -6.40
CA ALA A 190 -6.68 3.51 -5.88
C ALA A 190 -6.93 3.36 -4.38
N GLN A 191 -7.13 4.51 -3.72
CA GLN A 191 -7.53 4.61 -2.32
C GLN A 191 -8.59 5.70 -2.20
N THR A 192 -9.60 5.50 -1.35
CA THR A 192 -10.58 6.55 -1.06
C THR A 192 -9.93 7.75 -0.38
N GLY A 193 -10.54 8.93 -0.52
CA GLY A 193 -10.15 10.13 0.22
C GLY A 193 -10.25 9.96 1.72
N VAL A 194 -9.52 10.78 2.48
CA VAL A 194 -9.53 10.77 3.95
C VAL A 194 -10.70 11.55 4.54
N GLY A 195 -11.35 12.42 3.77
CA GLY A 195 -12.51 13.21 4.18
C GLY A 195 -12.14 14.36 5.12
N GLY A 196 -12.99 14.62 6.11
CA GLY A 196 -12.77 15.68 7.10
C GLY A 196 -13.68 16.91 6.97
N ILE A 197 -14.82 16.81 6.26
CA ILE A 197 -15.90 17.81 6.34
C ILE A 197 -16.40 17.91 7.79
N ASP A 198 -16.60 16.74 8.40
CA ASP A 198 -16.73 16.54 9.83
C ASP A 198 -16.10 15.19 10.22
N SER A 199 -16.07 14.89 11.52
CA SER A 199 -15.54 13.63 12.06
C SER A 199 -16.63 12.77 12.72
N TRP A 200 -17.91 12.95 12.35
CA TRP A 200 -19.05 12.27 12.97
C TRP A 200 -20.12 11.78 12.00
N GLY A 201 -19.90 11.85 10.69
CA GLY A 201 -20.75 11.15 9.72
C GLY A 201 -20.47 11.43 8.26
N SER A 202 -19.92 12.61 7.93
CA SER A 202 -19.63 12.96 6.55
C SER A 202 -18.52 12.08 5.98
N LYS A 203 -18.77 11.55 4.78
CA LYS A 203 -17.79 10.81 3.98
C LYS A 203 -16.94 11.78 3.15
N PRO A 204 -15.82 11.33 2.56
CA PRO A 204 -15.19 12.05 1.46
C PRO A 204 -16.19 12.40 0.36
N LEU A 205 -15.94 13.50 -0.35
CA LEU A 205 -16.80 13.92 -1.46
C LEU A 205 -16.86 12.82 -2.54
N PRO A 206 -17.97 12.66 -3.27
CA PRO A 206 -18.15 11.55 -4.22
C PRO A 206 -17.02 11.37 -5.23
N GLN A 207 -16.38 12.45 -5.69
CA GLN A 207 -15.26 12.36 -6.64
C GLN A 207 -13.96 11.78 -6.05
N HIS A 208 -13.87 11.67 -4.72
CA HIS A 208 -12.74 11.09 -4.00
C HIS A 208 -13.09 9.71 -3.40
N MET A 209 -14.28 9.20 -3.67
CA MET A 209 -14.72 7.87 -3.25
C MET A 209 -14.49 6.86 -4.38
N LEU A 210 -14.16 5.62 -4.02
CA LEU A 210 -14.21 4.52 -4.98
C LEU A 210 -15.66 4.14 -5.26
N SER A 211 -15.92 3.71 -6.50
CA SER A 211 -17.22 3.15 -6.90
C SER A 211 -17.09 1.65 -7.09
N GLY A 212 -18.10 0.89 -6.65
CA GLY A 212 -18.15 -0.56 -6.82
C GLY A 212 -18.26 -1.02 -8.27
N ASP A 213 -18.64 -0.11 -9.18
CA ASP A 213 -18.82 -0.39 -10.60
C ASP A 213 -17.60 0.05 -11.44
N LYS A 214 -16.53 0.55 -10.81
CA LYS A 214 -15.33 1.03 -11.49
C LYS A 214 -14.31 -0.11 -11.64
N HIS A 215 -13.78 -0.25 -12.85
CA HIS A 215 -12.67 -1.15 -13.14
C HIS A 215 -11.35 -0.46 -12.78
N PHE A 216 -10.44 -1.21 -12.16
CA PHE A 216 -9.10 -0.75 -11.82
C PHE A 216 -8.06 -1.70 -12.39
N ASP A 217 -7.14 -1.13 -13.15
CA ASP A 217 -6.00 -1.82 -13.74
C ASP A 217 -4.74 -1.37 -13.01
N MET A 218 -3.90 -2.31 -12.61
CA MET A 218 -2.59 -2.02 -12.05
C MET A 218 -1.53 -2.87 -12.73
N GLU A 219 -0.53 -2.21 -13.29
CA GLU A 219 0.59 -2.88 -13.92
C GLU A 219 1.89 -2.39 -13.28
N LEU A 220 2.71 -3.35 -12.86
CA LEU A 220 3.91 -3.13 -12.08
C LEU A 220 5.13 -3.67 -12.83
N ALA A 221 6.22 -2.91 -12.80
CA ALA A 221 7.56 -3.41 -13.07
C ALA A 221 8.32 -3.52 -11.75
N LEU A 222 8.96 -4.67 -11.52
CA LEU A 222 9.73 -5.02 -10.32
C LEU A 222 11.21 -5.27 -10.66
#